data_AF-A0A7V1ZXJ4-F1
#
_entry.id   AF-A0A7V1ZXJ4-F1
#
_cell.length_a   1.000
_cell.length_b   1.000
_cell.length_c   1.000
_cell.angle_alpha   90.00
_cell.angle_beta   90.00
_cell.angle_gamma   90.00
#
_symmetry.space_group_name_H-M   'P 1'
#
loop_
_entity.id
_entity.type
_entity.pdbx_description
1 polymer ?
#
loop_
_entity_poly.entity_id
_entity_poly.type
_entity_poly.pdbx_seq_one_letter_code
_entity_poly.pdbx_strand_id
1 'polypeptide(L)'
;MQNIGSFSRRLSGAIRVLAFILSIIFPLQFDSTLTASSFNESAVVRLRWTAPGDDGNLGRASKYDIRYSLDSLTEVNWNSAIQVENEPVPGVSGTTETFAVTGLEVNTEYYFALKSADAANNWSQISNVVSVTVSNIYLCGDVTGEGTTNITDVLTVINYVYVGTEIPGFLESADVNCDNKISISDVIYISNFIFLDGPAPCDSDFDGVPDC
;
A
#
# COMPACT_ATOMS: atom_id res chain seq x y z
N MET A 1 18.59 -73.91 -1.41
CA MET A 1 17.23 -73.54 -0.98
C MET A 1 16.58 -72.78 -2.11
N GLN A 2 15.43 -73.27 -2.56
CA GLN A 2 14.80 -72.96 -3.84
C GLN A 2 13.89 -71.73 -3.84
N ASN A 3 13.76 -71.17 -5.05
CA ASN A 3 12.59 -70.56 -5.70
C ASN A 3 11.90 -69.30 -5.16
N ILE A 4 12.05 -68.23 -5.97
CA ILE A 4 11.01 -67.43 -6.64
C ILE A 4 9.55 -67.65 -6.22
N GLY A 5 8.81 -66.55 -6.03
CA GLY A 5 7.35 -66.62 -5.98
C GLY A 5 6.67 -65.34 -5.52
N SER A 6 6.13 -64.61 -6.49
CA SER A 6 5.20 -63.49 -6.38
C SER A 6 4.19 -63.55 -5.21
N PHE A 7 3.86 -62.39 -4.66
CA PHE A 7 2.48 -62.14 -4.27
C PHE A 7 1.86 -61.06 -5.16
N SER A 8 1.05 -61.56 -6.09
CA SER A 8 0.11 -60.82 -6.93
C SER A 8 -0.93 -60.09 -6.07
N ARG A 9 -1.33 -58.92 -6.57
CA ARG A 9 -2.42 -58.07 -6.08
C ARG A 9 -3.70 -58.86 -5.78
N ARG A 10 -4.34 -58.56 -4.65
CA ARG A 10 -5.80 -58.45 -4.58
C ARG A 10 -6.16 -57.02 -4.20
N LEU A 11 -6.47 -56.24 -5.23
CA LEU A 11 -7.25 -55.01 -5.06
C LEU A 11 -8.64 -55.43 -4.59
N SER A 12 -9.01 -55.08 -3.35
CA SER A 12 -10.42 -54.96 -2.98
C SER A 12 -10.79 -53.49 -3.11
N GLY A 13 -11.89 -53.23 -3.83
CA GLY A 13 -12.27 -51.93 -4.39
C GLY A 13 -12.71 -50.86 -3.39
N ALA A 14 -11.85 -50.47 -2.45
CA ALA A 14 -12.11 -49.39 -1.50
C ALA A 14 -10.95 -48.39 -1.32
N ILE A 15 -9.91 -48.45 -2.15
CA ILE A 15 -8.76 -47.54 -2.07
C ILE A 15 -8.55 -46.87 -3.42
N ARG A 16 -9.52 -46.04 -3.86
CA ARG A 16 -9.35 -45.05 -4.95
C ARG A 16 -10.35 -43.87 -4.92
N VAL A 17 -11.05 -43.62 -3.80
CA VAL A 17 -12.00 -42.49 -3.70
C VAL A 17 -11.72 -41.54 -2.52
N LEU A 18 -10.80 -41.86 -1.61
CA LEU A 18 -10.49 -41.00 -0.46
C LEU A 18 -9.36 -39.97 -0.67
N ALA A 19 -8.87 -39.80 -1.91
CA ALA A 19 -7.86 -38.79 -2.24
C ALA A 19 -8.38 -37.69 -3.20
N PHE A 20 -9.70 -37.54 -3.31
CA PHE A 20 -10.36 -36.52 -4.14
C PHE A 20 -11.45 -35.71 -3.41
N ILE A 21 -11.57 -35.87 -2.08
CA ILE A 21 -12.53 -35.15 -1.22
C ILE A 21 -11.85 -34.38 -0.08
N LEU A 22 -10.54 -34.16 -0.16
CA LEU A 22 -9.80 -33.32 0.80
C LEU A 22 -9.21 -32.04 0.19
N SER A 23 -9.58 -31.71 -1.05
CA SER A 23 -9.24 -30.45 -1.72
C SER A 23 -10.45 -29.48 -1.78
N ILE A 24 -11.45 -29.64 -0.90
CA ILE A 24 -12.71 -28.86 -0.97
C ILE A 24 -13.16 -28.32 0.41
N ILE A 25 -12.38 -28.46 1.48
CA ILE A 25 -12.81 -27.99 2.82
C ILE A 25 -11.65 -27.46 3.70
N PHE A 26 -10.51 -27.05 3.13
CA PHE A 26 -9.59 -26.18 3.87
C PHE A 26 -9.83 -24.75 3.39
N PRO A 27 -10.39 -23.86 4.23
CA PRO A 27 -10.46 -22.45 3.86
C PRO A 27 -9.05 -21.94 3.63
N LEU A 28 -8.85 -21.23 2.51
CA LEU A 28 -7.65 -20.43 2.26
C LEU A 28 -7.42 -19.53 3.48
N GLN A 29 -6.39 -19.80 4.26
CA GLN A 29 -5.98 -18.98 5.39
C GLN A 29 -4.89 -18.02 4.91
N PHE A 30 -5.11 -16.71 5.07
CA PHE A 30 -4.06 -15.72 4.88
C PHE A 30 -2.99 -15.91 5.97
N ASP A 31 -1.85 -16.48 5.59
CA ASP A 31 -0.70 -16.71 6.48
C ASP A 31 0.26 -15.48 6.52
N SER A 32 -0.15 -14.37 5.92
CA SER A 32 0.64 -13.15 5.88
C SER A 32 -0.20 -11.92 6.17
N THR A 33 0.34 -11.07 7.03
CA THR A 33 -0.23 -9.77 7.35
C THR A 33 -0.16 -8.85 6.13
N LEU A 34 -1.32 -8.46 5.62
CA LEU A 34 -1.45 -7.26 4.80
C LEU A 34 -0.91 -6.08 5.62
N THR A 35 -0.17 -5.22 4.96
CA THR A 35 0.35 -3.95 5.50
C THR A 35 0.09 -2.84 4.50
N ALA A 36 -0.13 -1.62 4.99
CA ALA A 36 -0.39 -0.43 4.19
C ALA A 36 0.56 0.69 4.61
N SER A 37 1.03 1.47 3.64
CA SER A 37 1.75 2.72 3.87
C SER A 37 1.24 3.79 2.92
N SER A 38 0.85 4.95 3.44
CA SER A 38 0.55 6.13 2.63
C SER A 38 1.84 6.84 2.21
N PHE A 39 1.78 7.51 1.06
CA PHE A 39 2.85 8.41 0.59
C PHE A 39 2.26 9.82 0.45
N ASN A 40 3.05 10.81 0.86
CA ASN A 40 2.64 12.22 0.98
C ASN A 40 2.32 12.90 -0.36
N GLU A 41 2.63 12.26 -1.49
CA GLU A 41 2.65 12.91 -2.81
C GLU A 41 1.38 12.82 -3.65
N SER A 42 0.44 11.91 -3.40
CA SER A 42 -0.54 11.59 -4.47
C SER A 42 -1.84 10.94 -4.02
N ALA A 43 -2.18 11.02 -2.73
CA ALA A 43 -3.27 10.23 -2.17
C ALA A 43 -3.16 8.74 -2.56
N VAL A 44 -1.93 8.22 -2.43
CA VAL A 44 -1.57 6.85 -2.78
C VAL A 44 -1.29 6.06 -1.51
N VAL A 45 -1.90 4.88 -1.43
CA VAL A 45 -1.59 3.87 -0.42
C VAL A 45 -0.93 2.69 -1.11
N ARG A 46 0.29 2.33 -0.69
CA ARG A 46 0.90 1.07 -1.10
C ARG A 46 0.52 -0.02 -0.10
N LEU A 47 -0.15 -1.04 -0.63
CA LEU A 47 -0.41 -2.29 0.04
C LEU A 47 0.76 -3.25 -0.19
N ARG A 48 1.09 -4.04 0.83
CA ARG A 48 2.08 -5.11 0.75
C ARG A 48 1.58 -6.34 1.50
N TRP A 49 1.67 -7.50 0.85
CA TRP A 49 1.29 -8.80 1.41
C TRP A 49 2.20 -9.91 0.86
N THR A 50 2.01 -11.14 1.34
CA THR A 50 2.63 -12.33 0.75
C THR A 50 1.58 -13.09 -0.04
N ALA A 51 1.87 -13.44 -1.29
CA ALA A 51 0.96 -14.16 -2.15
C ALA A 51 0.52 -15.49 -1.50
N PRO A 52 -0.80 -15.76 -1.38
CA PRO A 52 -1.30 -17.04 -0.93
C PRO A 52 -1.14 -18.11 -2.02
N GLY A 53 -1.08 -19.36 -1.61
CA GLY A 53 -1.20 -20.51 -2.51
C GLY A 53 -2.66 -20.81 -2.88
N ASP A 54 -2.84 -21.73 -3.81
CA ASP A 54 -4.13 -22.26 -4.26
C ASP A 54 -4.74 -23.18 -3.19
N ASP A 55 -3.88 -23.98 -2.56
CA ASP A 55 -4.21 -24.90 -1.46
C ASP A 55 -3.36 -24.56 -0.22
N GLY A 56 -3.62 -23.41 0.39
CA GLY A 56 -2.82 -22.90 1.52
C GLY A 56 -1.51 -22.26 1.04
N ASN A 57 -0.36 -22.93 1.26
CA ASN A 57 0.97 -22.42 0.88
C ASN A 57 1.55 -23.09 -0.40
N LEU A 58 0.71 -23.82 -1.15
CA LEU A 58 1.13 -24.51 -2.39
C LEU A 58 0.47 -23.88 -3.62
N GLY A 59 1.22 -23.77 -4.70
CA GLY A 59 0.72 -23.20 -5.96
C GLY A 59 0.64 -21.68 -5.93
N ARG A 60 -0.41 -21.12 -6.53
CA ARG A 60 -0.71 -19.69 -6.56
C ARG A 60 -2.22 -19.49 -6.59
N ALA A 61 -2.71 -18.42 -5.97
CA ALA A 61 -4.06 -17.95 -6.26
C ALA A 61 -4.21 -17.58 -7.75
N SER A 62 -5.44 -17.54 -8.24
CA SER A 62 -5.76 -17.13 -9.60
C SER A 62 -6.09 -15.64 -9.73
N LYS A 63 -6.64 -15.03 -8.67
CA LYS A 63 -6.95 -13.59 -8.63
C LYS A 63 -7.11 -13.06 -7.21
N TYR A 64 -7.06 -11.74 -7.10
CA TYR A 64 -7.40 -10.99 -5.89
C TYR A 64 -8.73 -10.22 -6.07
N ASP A 65 -9.37 -9.92 -4.95
CA ASP A 65 -10.39 -8.89 -4.80
C ASP A 65 -9.91 -8.02 -3.64
N ILE A 66 -9.34 -6.85 -3.96
CA ILE A 66 -8.80 -5.90 -2.98
C ILE A 66 -9.82 -4.79 -2.83
N ARG A 67 -10.21 -4.49 -1.59
CA ARG A 67 -11.23 -3.47 -1.30
C ARG A 67 -10.81 -2.47 -0.25
N TYR A 68 -11.44 -1.31 -0.30
CA TYR A 68 -11.32 -0.28 0.69
C TYR A 68 -12.67 0.32 1.10
N SER A 69 -12.69 0.92 2.30
CA SER A 69 -13.89 1.52 2.92
C SER A 69 -13.47 2.59 3.93
N LEU A 70 -14.39 3.50 4.26
CA LEU A 70 -14.23 4.45 5.37
C LEU A 70 -14.55 3.82 6.74
N ASP A 71 -15.29 2.70 6.73
CA ASP A 71 -15.53 1.87 7.91
C ASP A 71 -14.68 0.60 7.86
N SER A 72 -14.34 0.06 9.04
CA SER A 72 -13.65 -1.22 9.17
C SER A 72 -14.36 -2.36 8.40
N LEU A 73 -13.57 -3.13 7.67
CA LEU A 73 -14.06 -4.20 6.81
C LEU A 73 -14.34 -5.48 7.60
N THR A 74 -15.41 -6.16 7.22
CA THR A 74 -15.86 -7.43 7.77
C THR A 74 -16.42 -8.29 6.64
N GLU A 75 -16.66 -9.57 6.90
CA GLU A 75 -17.36 -10.42 5.93
C GLU A 75 -18.77 -9.91 5.59
N VAL A 76 -19.41 -9.18 6.50
CA VAL A 76 -20.79 -8.69 6.33
C VAL A 76 -20.86 -7.50 5.38
N ASN A 77 -19.91 -6.56 5.48
CA ASN A 77 -19.89 -5.33 4.67
C ASN A 77 -18.94 -5.41 3.46
N TRP A 78 -18.32 -6.57 3.19
CA TRP A 78 -17.41 -6.77 2.07
C TRP A 78 -17.99 -6.30 0.73
N ASN A 79 -19.24 -6.71 0.45
CA ASN A 79 -19.89 -6.43 -0.83
C ASN A 79 -20.30 -4.97 -1.02
N SER A 80 -20.37 -4.19 0.06
CA SER A 80 -20.62 -2.74 0.02
C SER A 80 -19.35 -1.90 -0.05
N ALA A 81 -18.18 -2.49 0.20
CA ALA A 81 -16.90 -1.81 0.09
C ALA A 81 -16.51 -1.59 -1.39
N ILE A 82 -15.64 -0.62 -1.62
CA ILE A 82 -15.19 -0.23 -2.96
C ILE A 82 -14.07 -1.17 -3.38
N GLN A 83 -14.22 -1.85 -4.51
CA GLN A 83 -13.16 -2.66 -5.11
C GLN A 83 -12.18 -1.77 -5.86
N VAL A 84 -10.88 -2.00 -5.67
CA VAL A 84 -9.83 -1.32 -6.44
C VAL A 84 -9.79 -1.86 -7.86
N GLU A 85 -9.29 -1.07 -8.80
CA GLU A 85 -9.12 -1.52 -10.18
C GLU A 85 -7.68 -1.96 -10.46
N ASN A 86 -7.50 -2.88 -11.40
CA ASN A 86 -6.19 -3.34 -11.89
C ASN A 86 -5.35 -4.10 -10.84
N GLU A 87 -5.98 -4.99 -10.06
CA GLU A 87 -5.25 -5.85 -9.13
C GLU A 87 -4.16 -6.66 -9.85
N PRO A 88 -3.01 -6.90 -9.18
CA PRO A 88 -1.93 -7.66 -9.77
C PRO A 88 -2.34 -9.12 -9.97
N VAL A 89 -1.76 -9.78 -10.98
CA VAL A 89 -1.87 -11.23 -11.14
C VAL A 89 -1.09 -11.91 -10.02
N PRO A 90 -1.69 -12.81 -9.22
CA PRO A 90 -0.98 -13.47 -8.13
C PRO A 90 0.27 -14.24 -8.59
N GLY A 91 1.34 -14.02 -7.84
CA GLY A 91 2.61 -14.73 -7.89
C GLY A 91 2.56 -16.10 -7.23
N VAL A 92 3.70 -16.77 -7.17
CA VAL A 92 3.81 -18.06 -6.47
C VAL A 92 3.63 -17.82 -4.97
N SER A 93 2.98 -18.77 -4.28
CA SER A 93 2.85 -18.70 -2.83
C SER A 93 4.18 -18.36 -2.14
N GLY A 94 4.13 -17.44 -1.17
CA GLY A 94 5.31 -16.98 -0.45
C GLY A 94 6.03 -15.78 -1.07
N THR A 95 5.69 -15.34 -2.29
CA THR A 95 6.28 -14.12 -2.86
C THR A 95 5.69 -12.87 -2.21
N THR A 96 6.53 -11.91 -1.83
CA THR A 96 6.06 -10.59 -1.44
C THR A 96 5.50 -9.85 -2.66
N GLU A 97 4.30 -9.30 -2.51
CA GLU A 97 3.63 -8.50 -3.53
C GLU A 97 3.31 -7.11 -3.01
N THR A 98 3.20 -6.17 -3.94
CA THR A 98 2.86 -4.78 -3.65
C THR A 98 1.86 -4.25 -4.65
N PHE A 99 0.95 -3.39 -4.21
CA PHE A 99 -0.02 -2.73 -5.07
C PHE A 99 -0.27 -1.30 -4.60
N ALA A 100 -0.35 -0.35 -5.55
CA ALA A 100 -0.61 1.05 -5.24
C ALA A 100 -2.08 1.37 -5.51
N VAL A 101 -2.82 1.72 -4.47
CA VAL A 101 -4.17 2.28 -4.57
C VAL A 101 -4.04 3.79 -4.74
N THR A 102 -4.64 4.34 -5.78
CA THR A 102 -4.55 5.76 -6.15
C THR A 102 -5.94 6.39 -6.18
N GLY A 103 -6.02 7.73 -6.23
CA GLY A 103 -7.31 8.43 -6.32
C GLY A 103 -8.10 8.41 -5.01
N LEU A 104 -7.40 8.29 -3.88
CA LEU A 104 -8.01 8.42 -2.55
C LEU A 104 -8.17 9.90 -2.19
N GLU A 105 -8.99 10.18 -1.20
CA GLU A 105 -9.07 11.52 -0.62
C GLU A 105 -8.01 11.66 0.47
N VAL A 106 -7.38 12.83 0.53
CA VAL A 106 -6.47 13.15 1.63
C VAL A 106 -7.23 13.49 2.90
N ASN A 107 -6.53 13.56 4.03
CA ASN A 107 -7.04 13.69 5.39
C ASN A 107 -8.17 12.70 5.72
N THR A 108 -8.10 11.51 5.13
CA THR A 108 -9.14 10.48 5.21
C THR A 108 -8.54 9.16 5.66
N GLU A 109 -9.12 8.55 6.68
CA GLU A 109 -8.77 7.18 7.09
C GLU A 109 -9.49 6.17 6.20
N TYR A 110 -8.73 5.23 5.65
CA TYR A 110 -9.23 4.13 4.85
C TYR A 110 -8.86 2.79 5.46
N TYR A 111 -9.79 1.84 5.39
CA TYR A 111 -9.64 0.46 5.79
C TYR A 111 -9.50 -0.40 4.55
N PHE A 112 -8.43 -1.18 4.46
CA PHE A 112 -8.14 -2.09 3.35
C PHE A 112 -8.14 -3.53 3.81
N ALA A 113 -8.64 -4.40 2.94
CA ALA A 113 -8.51 -5.83 3.06
C ALA A 113 -8.61 -6.48 1.68
N LEU A 114 -8.22 -7.75 1.59
CA LEU A 114 -8.27 -8.48 0.33
C LEU A 114 -8.77 -9.91 0.51
N LYS A 115 -9.33 -10.47 -0.57
CA LYS A 115 -9.62 -11.89 -0.74
C LYS A 115 -8.84 -12.43 -1.91
N SER A 116 -8.58 -13.73 -1.89
CA SER A 116 -7.98 -14.46 -3.02
C SER A 116 -8.92 -15.55 -3.48
N ALA A 117 -8.86 -15.90 -4.76
CA ALA A 117 -9.60 -17.03 -5.32
C ALA A 117 -8.69 -17.98 -6.06
N ASP A 118 -9.03 -19.27 -6.00
CA ASP A 118 -8.44 -20.33 -6.82
C ASP A 118 -8.95 -20.31 -8.27
N ALA A 119 -8.45 -21.25 -9.09
CA ALA A 119 -8.87 -21.40 -10.49
C ALA A 119 -10.34 -21.84 -10.64
N ALA A 120 -10.95 -22.37 -9.57
CA ALA A 120 -12.35 -22.79 -9.52
C ALA A 120 -13.29 -21.69 -8.99
N ASN A 121 -12.79 -20.48 -8.71
CA ASN A 121 -13.50 -19.37 -8.08
C ASN A 121 -13.97 -19.64 -6.64
N ASN A 122 -13.29 -20.51 -5.90
CA ASN A 122 -13.46 -20.59 -4.46
C ASN A 122 -12.71 -19.44 -3.80
N TRP A 123 -13.44 -18.56 -3.11
CA TRP A 123 -12.88 -17.39 -2.44
C TRP A 123 -12.43 -17.71 -1.02
N SER A 124 -11.32 -17.12 -0.61
CA SER A 124 -10.87 -17.10 0.77
C SER A 124 -11.82 -16.31 1.68
N GLN A 125 -11.60 -16.45 2.98
CA GLN A 125 -12.06 -15.44 3.93
C GLN A 125 -11.30 -14.12 3.70
N ILE A 126 -11.83 -13.03 4.23
CA ILE A 126 -11.16 -11.72 4.27
C ILE A 126 -9.80 -11.83 4.99
N SER A 127 -8.79 -11.13 4.48
CA SER A 127 -7.50 -10.96 5.16
C SER A 127 -7.67 -10.24 6.51
N ASN A 128 -6.57 -10.03 7.23
CA ASN A 128 -6.56 -8.99 8.26
C ASN A 128 -6.94 -7.62 7.62
N VAL A 129 -7.58 -6.79 8.41
CA VAL A 129 -7.91 -5.41 8.03
C VAL A 129 -6.76 -4.52 8.44
N VAL A 130 -6.32 -3.64 7.55
CA VAL A 130 -5.37 -2.57 7.85
C VAL A 130 -6.07 -1.23 7.69
N SER A 131 -5.84 -0.29 8.60
CA SER A 131 -6.24 1.10 8.39
C SER A 131 -5.02 1.97 8.14
N VAL A 132 -5.21 2.99 7.30
CA VAL A 132 -4.19 4.01 7.04
C VAL A 132 -4.89 5.34 6.79
N THR A 133 -4.39 6.39 7.44
CA THR A 133 -4.77 7.75 7.12
C THR A 133 -3.95 8.21 5.92
N VAL A 134 -4.65 8.56 4.85
CA VAL A 134 -4.06 9.29 3.74
C VAL A 134 -3.99 10.73 4.19
N SER A 135 -2.81 11.18 4.62
CA SER A 135 -2.63 12.56 5.04
C SER A 135 -2.21 13.41 3.84
N ASN A 136 -2.71 14.65 3.78
CA ASN A 136 -2.05 15.68 3.01
C ASN A 136 -0.99 16.29 3.94
N ILE A 137 0.21 15.72 3.95
CA ILE A 137 1.29 16.36 4.72
C ILE A 137 1.89 17.40 3.80
N TYR A 138 1.34 18.61 3.85
CA TYR A 138 1.95 19.79 3.30
C TYR A 138 3.16 20.14 4.16
N LEU A 139 4.32 19.55 3.92
CA LEU A 139 5.45 19.90 4.78
C LEU A 139 5.90 21.32 4.46
N CYS A 140 5.95 22.20 5.45
CA CYS A 140 6.52 23.52 5.23
C CYS A 140 7.95 23.42 4.67
N GLY A 141 8.20 24.09 3.54
CA GLY A 141 9.46 23.98 2.78
C GLY A 141 9.53 22.84 1.77
N ASP A 142 8.51 21.98 1.65
CA ASP A 142 8.37 20.97 0.58
C ASP A 142 7.64 21.58 -0.64
N VAL A 143 8.39 22.36 -1.39
CA VAL A 143 7.94 23.19 -2.50
C VAL A 143 7.63 22.35 -3.74
N THR A 144 8.28 21.22 -3.90
CA THR A 144 7.96 20.27 -4.97
C THR A 144 6.81 19.32 -4.62
N GLY A 145 6.38 19.28 -3.35
CA GLY A 145 5.24 18.51 -2.87
C GLY A 145 5.55 17.04 -2.65
N GLU A 146 6.83 16.66 -2.52
CA GLU A 146 7.29 15.28 -2.40
C GLU A 146 7.16 14.65 -1.01
N GLY A 147 6.66 15.44 -0.06
CA GLY A 147 6.59 15.12 1.36
C GLY A 147 7.93 15.20 2.08
N THR A 148 8.96 15.79 1.48
CA THR A 148 10.28 15.93 2.10
C THR A 148 10.97 17.23 1.71
N THR A 149 11.27 18.07 2.70
CA THR A 149 12.12 19.26 2.51
C THR A 149 13.57 18.86 2.28
N ASN A 150 14.07 19.08 1.07
CA ASN A 150 15.41 18.74 0.63
C ASN A 150 15.95 19.75 -0.40
N ILE A 151 17.02 19.39 -1.11
CA ILE A 151 17.69 20.30 -2.06
C ILE A 151 16.85 20.60 -3.30
N THR A 152 15.94 19.71 -3.71
CA THR A 152 15.04 19.95 -4.85
C THR A 152 14.09 21.11 -4.58
N ASP A 153 13.67 21.31 -3.33
CA ASP A 153 12.86 22.46 -2.92
C ASP A 153 13.62 23.77 -3.06
N VAL A 154 14.87 23.80 -2.58
CA VAL A 154 15.76 24.96 -2.71
C VAL A 154 15.91 25.36 -4.18
N LEU A 155 16.16 24.37 -5.05
CA LEU A 155 16.29 24.61 -6.49
C LEU A 155 14.99 25.12 -7.10
N THR A 156 13.85 24.64 -6.63
CA THR A 156 12.52 25.06 -7.10
C THR A 156 12.21 26.49 -6.70
N VAL A 157 12.46 26.89 -5.45
CA VAL A 157 12.31 28.29 -5.01
C VAL A 157 13.26 29.21 -5.79
N ILE A 158 14.52 28.80 -6.02
CA ILE A 158 15.46 29.56 -6.84
C ILE A 158 14.92 29.75 -8.26
N ASN A 159 14.41 28.70 -8.90
CA ASN A 159 13.86 28.78 -10.25
C ASN A 159 12.60 29.65 -10.29
N TYR A 160 11.72 29.55 -9.29
CA TYR A 160 10.57 30.43 -9.18
C TYR A 160 10.99 31.91 -9.07
N VAL A 161 11.91 32.23 -8.15
CA VAL A 161 12.35 33.62 -7.89
C VAL A 161 13.11 34.24 -9.07
N TYR A 162 13.98 33.48 -9.74
CA TYR A 162 14.87 34.04 -10.78
C TYR A 162 14.42 33.77 -12.21
N VAL A 163 13.68 32.67 -12.45
CA VAL A 163 13.23 32.25 -13.79
C VAL A 163 11.72 32.48 -13.95
N GLY A 164 10.95 32.51 -12.87
CA GLY A 164 9.50 32.66 -12.91
C GLY A 164 8.78 31.38 -13.32
N THR A 165 9.37 30.21 -13.05
CA THR A 165 8.68 28.92 -13.23
C THR A 165 7.52 28.81 -12.27
N GLU A 166 6.50 28.03 -12.61
CA GLU A 166 5.44 27.69 -11.65
C GLU A 166 6.00 26.79 -10.53
N ILE A 167 5.47 26.94 -9.31
CA ILE A 167 5.75 26.02 -8.20
C ILE A 167 4.81 24.81 -8.36
N PRO A 168 5.34 23.57 -8.42
CA PRO A 168 4.50 22.37 -8.57
C PRO A 168 3.65 22.05 -7.34
N GLY A 169 4.19 22.31 -6.14
CA GLY A 169 3.47 22.22 -4.88
C GLY A 169 2.66 23.48 -4.61
N PHE A 170 2.54 23.84 -3.34
CA PHE A 170 1.75 24.98 -2.88
C PHE A 170 2.63 26.21 -2.72
N LEU A 171 2.15 27.39 -3.13
CA LEU A 171 2.96 28.61 -3.03
C LEU A 171 3.30 28.93 -1.57
N GLU A 172 2.40 28.60 -0.66
CA GLU A 172 2.50 28.77 0.78
C GLU A 172 3.69 27.97 1.36
N SER A 173 3.95 26.76 0.84
CA SER A 173 5.10 25.95 1.26
C SER A 173 6.46 26.58 0.94
N ALA A 174 6.52 27.57 0.03
CA ALA A 174 7.74 28.23 -0.38
C ALA A 174 8.10 29.48 0.44
N ASP A 175 7.16 30.05 1.19
CA ASP A 175 7.39 31.18 2.11
C ASP A 175 7.75 30.66 3.52
N VAL A 176 8.91 30.02 3.62
CA VAL A 176 9.32 29.27 4.82
C VAL A 176 9.72 30.16 5.99
N ASN A 177 9.89 31.45 5.76
CA ASN A 177 10.17 32.44 6.80
C ASN A 177 8.93 33.26 7.21
N CYS A 178 7.77 32.99 6.57
CA CYS A 178 6.48 33.63 6.80
C CYS A 178 6.51 35.16 6.67
N ASP A 179 7.33 35.69 5.76
CA ASP A 179 7.43 37.13 5.52
C ASP A 179 6.44 37.64 4.45
N ASN A 180 5.57 36.75 3.96
CA ASN A 180 4.58 36.94 2.89
C ASN A 180 5.22 37.21 1.52
N LYS A 181 6.49 36.82 1.32
CA LYS A 181 7.19 36.98 0.05
C LYS A 181 8.11 35.80 -0.23
N ILE A 182 7.77 35.04 -1.26
CA ILE A 182 8.69 34.04 -1.81
C ILE A 182 9.87 34.77 -2.47
N SER A 183 11.05 34.68 -1.84
CA SER A 183 12.25 35.39 -2.25
C SER A 183 13.55 34.61 -1.97
N ILE A 184 14.70 35.24 -2.20
CA ILE A 184 16.00 34.62 -1.90
C ILE A 184 16.19 34.37 -0.39
N SER A 185 15.45 35.05 0.48
CA SER A 185 15.47 34.75 1.92
C SER A 185 14.98 33.34 2.21
N ASP A 186 13.97 32.86 1.50
CA ASP A 186 13.38 31.53 1.67
C ASP A 186 14.32 30.44 1.19
N VAL A 187 14.99 30.69 0.06
CA VAL A 187 16.07 29.83 -0.43
C VAL A 187 17.16 29.64 0.63
N ILE A 188 17.61 30.74 1.24
CA ILE A 188 18.63 30.71 2.30
C ILE A 188 18.08 29.98 3.53
N TYR A 189 16.81 30.19 3.86
CA TYR A 189 16.16 29.58 5.00
C TYR A 189 16.06 28.04 4.85
N ILE A 190 15.53 27.54 3.73
CA ILE A 190 15.48 26.09 3.44
C ILE A 190 16.89 25.51 3.46
N SER A 191 17.86 26.19 2.85
CA SER A 191 19.27 25.74 2.85
C SER A 191 19.84 25.61 4.26
N ASN A 192 19.57 26.57 5.15
CA ASN A 192 20.02 26.52 6.54
C ASN A 192 19.32 25.41 7.31
N PHE A 193 18.03 25.19 7.08
CA PHE A 193 17.27 24.11 7.69
C PHE A 193 17.83 22.73 7.31
N ILE A 194 18.04 22.45 6.02
CA ILE A 194 18.45 21.12 5.57
C ILE A 194 19.95 20.82 5.78
N PHE A 195 20.82 21.84 5.84
CA PHE A 195 22.28 21.63 5.92
C PHE A 195 22.95 22.12 7.20
N LEU A 196 22.33 23.03 7.97
CA LEU A 196 22.97 23.72 9.09
C LEU A 196 22.20 23.59 10.40
N ASP A 197 21.30 22.61 10.51
CA ASP A 197 20.41 22.41 11.67
C ASP A 197 19.65 23.70 12.04
N GLY A 198 19.25 24.47 11.03
CA GLY A 198 18.43 25.67 11.18
C GLY A 198 17.04 25.35 11.77
N PRO A 199 16.29 26.38 12.18
CA PRO A 199 14.90 26.19 12.59
C PRO A 199 14.06 25.59 11.45
N ALA A 200 13.04 24.81 11.82
CA ALA A 200 12.07 24.31 10.85
C ALA A 200 11.35 25.48 10.16
N PRO A 201 11.00 25.33 8.87
CA PRO A 201 10.08 26.23 8.17
C PRO A 201 8.85 26.56 9.03
N CYS A 202 8.41 27.80 8.96
CA CYS A 202 7.28 28.26 9.76
C CYS A 202 5.96 27.63 9.30
N ASP A 203 5.10 27.31 10.26
CA ASP A 203 3.68 27.02 10.07
C ASP A 203 2.92 28.36 10.21
N SER A 204 2.06 28.66 9.23
CA SER A 204 1.35 29.93 9.12
C SER A 204 -0.02 29.94 9.82
N ASP A 205 -0.57 28.77 10.14
CA ASP A 205 -1.89 28.64 10.78
C ASP A 205 -1.80 28.33 12.29
N PHE A 206 -0.62 27.94 12.77
CA PHE A 206 -0.26 27.72 14.17
C PHE A 206 -1.10 26.65 14.88
N ASP A 207 -1.69 25.70 14.15
CA ASP A 207 -2.51 24.65 14.74
C ASP A 207 -1.66 23.54 15.43
N GLY A 208 -0.34 23.57 15.23
CA GLY A 208 0.63 22.64 15.81
C GLY A 208 0.84 21.37 15.01
N VAL A 209 0.21 21.26 13.83
CA VAL A 209 0.58 20.37 12.76
C VAL A 209 1.68 21.06 11.94
N PRO A 210 2.75 20.36 11.53
CA PRO A 210 3.80 20.95 10.71
C PRO A 210 3.33 21.05 9.25
N ASP A 211 2.19 21.69 9.03
CA ASP A 211 1.63 21.98 7.72
C ASP A 211 1.59 23.47 7.35
N CYS A 212 1.61 23.69 6.03
CA CYS A 212 1.55 24.95 5.32
C CYS A 212 0.34 24.87 4.37
#